data_AF-A0A1Y5DN55-F1
#
_entry.id   AF-A0A1Y5DN55-F1
#
_cell.length_a   1.000
_cell.length_b   1.000
_cell.length_c   1.000
_cell.angle_alpha   90.00
_cell.angle_beta   90.00
_cell.angle_gamma   90.00
#
_symmetry.space_group_name_H-M   'P 1'
#
loop_
_entity.id
_entity.type
_entity.pdbx_description
1 polymer ?
#
loop_
_entity_poly.entity_id
_entity_poly.type
_entity_poly.pdbx_seq_one_letter_code
_entity_poly.pdbx_strand_id
1 'polypeptide(L)' 'MIFKVLAVIAVLFLVYMVLFKKKREQEIKSKKSKKDEQISDEMIECNACGTFVSKDEAILSDAKYYCSQECIK' A
#
# COMPACT_ATOMS: atom_id res chain seq x y z
N MET A 1 37.44 -20.78 -28.76
CA MET A 1 37.66 -19.82 -27.67
C MET A 1 36.43 -18.94 -27.40
N ILE A 2 35.74 -18.43 -28.43
CA ILE A 2 34.58 -17.53 -28.31
C ILE A 2 33.33 -18.19 -27.66
N PHE A 3 33.07 -19.47 -27.95
CA PHE A 3 31.88 -20.17 -27.46
C PHE A 3 31.88 -20.41 -25.95
N LYS A 4 33.08 -20.63 -25.38
CA LYS A 4 33.28 -20.75 -23.93
C LYS A 4 33.00 -19.43 -23.21
N VAL A 5 33.37 -18.30 -23.81
CA VAL A 5 33.11 -16.96 -23.26
C VAL A 5 31.61 -16.64 -23.27
N LEU A 6 30.90 -16.97 -24.36
CA LEU A 6 29.44 -16.82 -24.45
C LEU A 6 28.71 -17.67 -23.40
N ALA A 7 29.15 -18.91 -23.19
CA ALA A 7 28.56 -19.78 -22.17
C ALA A 7 28.73 -19.20 -20.76
N VAL A 8 29.90 -18.63 -20.44
CA VAL A 8 30.15 -18.00 -19.13
C VAL A 8 29.29 -16.76 -18.93
N ILE A 9 29.15 -15.91 -19.95
CA ILE A 9 28.30 -14.71 -19.90
C ILE A 9 26.82 -15.10 -19.70
N ALA A 10 26.35 -16.14 -20.39
CA ALA A 10 24.98 -16.63 -20.24
C ALA A 10 24.70 -17.14 -18.81
N VAL A 11 25.63 -17.89 -18.23
CA VAL A 11 25.50 -18.38 -16.84
C VAL A 11 25.47 -17.21 -15.84
N LEU A 12 26.36 -16.23 -15.98
CA LEU A 12 26.38 -15.04 -15.13
C LEU A 12 25.08 -14.23 -15.23
N PHE A 13 24.54 -14.09 -16.44
CA PHE A 13 23.27 -13.40 -16.68
C PHE A 13 22.08 -14.12 -16.03
N LEU A 14 22.06 -15.46 -16.09
CA LEU A 14 21.02 -16.27 -15.44
C LEU A 14 21.07 -16.15 -13.92
N VAL A 15 22.27 -16.22 -13.31
CA VAL A 15 22.44 -16.05 -11.86
C VAL A 15 22.01 -14.64 -11.43
N TYR A 16 22.37 -13.61 -12.20
CA TYR A 16 21.93 -12.23 -11.96
C TYR A 16 20.41 -12.11 -12.02
N MET A 17 19.76 -12.66 -13.06
CA MET A 17 18.30 -12.65 -13.20
C MET A 17 17.60 -13.33 -12.02
N VAL A 18 18.10 -14.49 -11.57
CA VAL A 18 17.51 -15.23 -10.44
C VAL A 18 17.64 -14.46 -9.13
N LEU A 19 18.79 -13.85 -8.86
CA LEU A 19 19.02 -13.06 -7.64
C LEU A 19 18.24 -11.74 -7.64
N PHE A 20 18.13 -11.05 -8.79
CA PHE A 20 17.37 -9.80 -8.90
C PHE A 20 15.85 -9.99 -8.99
N LYS A 21 15.35 -11.10 -9.59
CA LYS A 21 13.91 -11.43 -9.55
C LYS A 21 13.40 -11.56 -8.13
N LYS A 22 14.22 -12.13 -7.23
CA LYS A 22 13.85 -12.34 -5.83
C LYS A 22 13.68 -11.01 -5.06
N LYS A 23 14.41 -9.96 -5.43
CA LYS A 23 14.26 -8.61 -4.85
C LYS A 23 12.97 -7.91 -5.31
N ARG A 24 12.58 -8.05 -6.58
CA ARG A 24 11.33 -7.46 -7.12
C ARG A 24 10.06 -8.05 -6.50
N GLU A 25 10.07 -9.32 -6.10
CA GLU A 25 8.88 -9.91 -5.48
C GLU A 25 8.68 -9.44 -4.03
N GLN A 26 9.75 -9.13 -3.31
CA GLN A 26 9.66 -8.55 -1.97
C GLN A 26 9.17 -7.08 -2.00
N GLU A 27 9.54 -6.30 -3.02
CA GLU A 27 9.01 -4.93 -3.19
C GLU A 27 7.53 -4.89 -3.60
N ILE A 28 7.07 -5.86 -4.40
CA ILE A 28 5.66 -5.93 -4.80
C ILE A 28 4.79 -6.48 -3.67
N LYS A 29 5.27 -7.48 -2.90
CA LYS A 29 4.56 -7.98 -1.71
C LYS A 29 4.51 -6.93 -0.60
N SER A 30 5.60 -6.21 -0.33
CA SER A 30 5.61 -5.14 0.66
C SER A 30 4.75 -3.92 0.27
N LYS A 31 4.58 -3.62 -1.02
CA LYS A 31 3.58 -2.62 -1.47
C LYS A 31 2.13 -3.11 -1.35
N LYS A 32 1.89 -4.42 -1.50
CA LYS A 32 0.54 -4.99 -1.38
C LYS A 32 0.12 -5.15 0.09
N SER A 33 1.06 -5.47 0.98
CA SER A 33 0.82 -5.55 2.44
C SER A 33 0.70 -4.18 3.11
N LYS A 34 1.39 -3.15 2.62
CA LYS A 34 1.28 -1.78 3.16
C LYS A 34 -0.07 -1.09 2.88
N LYS A 35 -0.92 -1.67 2.03
CA LYS A 35 -2.22 -1.09 1.68
C LYS A 35 -3.35 -1.51 2.63
N ASP A 36 -3.13 -2.53 3.46
CA ASP A 36 -4.15 -3.08 4.37
C ASP A 36 -3.96 -2.66 5.84
N GLU A 37 -2.89 -1.95 6.20
CA GLU A 37 -2.57 -1.66 7.63
C GLU A 37 -2.24 -0.20 7.92
N GLN A 38 -2.47 0.73 6.99
CA GLN A 38 -2.61 2.14 7.39
C GLN A 38 -4.05 2.38 7.82
N ILE A 39 -4.41 1.84 8.98
CA ILE A 39 -5.45 2.45 9.80
C ILE A 39 -4.88 3.83 10.12
N SER A 40 -5.20 4.82 9.29
CA SER A 40 -4.91 6.19 9.61
C SER A 40 -5.78 6.51 10.80
N ASP A 41 -5.19 6.52 11.99
CA ASP A 41 -5.81 6.98 13.24
C ASP A 41 -6.03 8.52 13.20
N GLU A 42 -6.35 9.05 12.02
CA GLU A 42 -6.72 10.42 11.79
C GLU A 42 -8.17 10.55 12.25
N MET A 43 -8.34 10.91 13.52
CA MET A 43 -9.63 11.21 14.09
C MET A 43 -10.07 12.61 13.66
N ILE A 44 -11.31 12.70 13.19
CA ILE A 44 -11.93 13.96 12.78
C ILE A 44 -13.17 14.23 13.62
N GLU A 45 -13.42 15.52 13.87
CA GLU A 45 -14.55 15.96 14.68
C GLU A 45 -15.85 15.93 13.86
N CYS A 46 -16.90 15.33 14.42
CA CYS A 46 -18.24 15.34 13.84
C CYS A 46 -18.84 16.75 13.92
N ASN A 47 -19.25 17.31 12.79
CA ASN A 47 -19.84 18.65 12.69
C ASN A 47 -21.17 18.82 13.46
N ALA A 48 -21.87 17.73 13.81
CA ALA A 48 -23.18 17.79 14.48
C ALA A 48 -23.11 17.63 16.00
N CYS A 49 -22.23 16.77 16.52
CA CYS A 49 -22.20 16.40 17.94
C CYS A 49 -20.83 16.55 18.60
N GLY A 50 -19.78 16.90 17.86
CA GLY A 50 -18.42 17.04 18.38
C GLY A 50 -17.72 15.72 18.73
N THR A 51 -18.35 14.57 18.46
CA THR A 51 -17.71 13.26 18.64
C THR A 51 -16.58 13.08 17.63
N PHE A 52 -15.43 12.62 18.10
CA PHE A 52 -14.31 12.25 17.23
C PHE A 52 -14.54 10.86 16.64
N VAL A 53 -14.52 10.79 15.31
CA VAL A 53 -14.68 9.54 14.54
C VAL A 53 -13.45 9.35 13.65
N SER A 54 -13.06 8.10 13.44
CA SER A 54 -11.98 7.77 12.50
C SER A 54 -12.34 8.25 11.10
N LYS A 55 -11.41 8.90 10.40
CA LYS A 55 -11.63 9.39 9.03
C LYS A 55 -12.10 8.29 8.07
N ASP A 56 -11.64 7.05 8.29
CA ASP A 56 -12.04 5.87 7.51
C ASP A 56 -13.47 5.40 7.80
N GLU A 57 -14.04 5.74 8.97
CA GLU A 57 -15.39 5.37 9.41
C GLU A 57 -16.39 6.54 9.35
N ALA A 58 -15.88 7.77 9.16
CA ALA A 58 -16.69 8.96 9.11
C ALA A 58 -17.51 9.06 7.83
N ILE A 59 -18.74 9.55 7.95
CA ILE A 59 -19.63 9.76 6.81
C ILE A 59 -19.44 11.19 6.30
N LEU A 60 -19.03 11.34 5.03
CA LEU A 60 -18.92 12.64 4.37
C LEU A 60 -20.27 13.00 3.73
N SER A 61 -20.87 14.10 4.17
CA SER A 61 -22.10 14.68 3.58
C SER A 61 -21.97 16.20 3.52
N ASP A 62 -22.38 16.85 2.43
CA ASP A 62 -22.29 18.32 2.29
C ASP A 62 -20.88 18.90 2.60
N ALA A 63 -19.82 18.17 2.22
CA ALA A 63 -18.42 18.49 2.56
C ALA A 63 -18.10 18.59 4.07
N LYS A 64 -18.96 18.04 4.94
CA LYS A 64 -18.80 17.93 6.39
C LYS A 64 -18.72 16.46 6.81
N TYR A 65 -18.06 16.21 7.92
CA TYR A 65 -17.86 14.86 8.45
C TYR A 65 -18.81 14.58 9.61
N TYR A 66 -19.39 13.39 9.61
CA TYR A 66 -20.40 12.96 10.56
C TYR A 66 -20.09 11.58 11.12
N CYS A 67 -20.40 11.37 12.40
CA CYS A 67 -20.18 10.09 13.08
C CYS A 67 -21.26 9.04 12.78
N SER A 68 -22.48 9.44 12.39
CA SER A 68 -23.59 8.53 12.15
C SER A 68 -24.64 9.15 11.23
N GLN A 69 -25.52 8.32 10.65
CA GLN A 69 -26.63 8.80 9.80
C GLN A 69 -27.64 9.68 10.56
N GLU A 70 -27.71 9.54 11.88
CA GLU A 70 -28.55 10.39 12.72
C GLU A 70 -28.06 11.84 12.74
N CYS A 71 -26.76 12.05 12.53
CA CYS A 71 -26.13 13.37 12.51
C CYS A 71 -26.22 14.08 11.14
N ILE A 72 -26.62 13.36 10.08
CA ILE A 72 -26.77 13.88 8.72
C ILE A 72 -28.18 14.43 8.47
N LYS A 73 -29.10 14.23 9.42
CA LYS A 73 -30.50 14.65 9.32
C LYS A 73 -30.67 16.14 9.06
#